data_AF-D0R1Z1-F1
#
_entry.id   AF-D0R1Z1-F1
#
_cell.length_a   1.000
_cell.length_b   1.000
_cell.length_c   1.000
_cell.angle_alpha   90.00
_cell.angle_beta   90.00
_cell.angle_gamma   90.00
#
_symmetry.space_group_name_H-M   'P 1'
#
loop_
_entity.id
_entity.type
_entity.pdbx_description
1 polymer ?
#
loop_
_entity_poly.entity_id
_entity_poly.type
_entity_poly.pdbx_seq_one_letter_code
_entity_poly.pdbx_strand_id
1 'polypeptide(L)'
;MFTGKKQSFKESVRQAIVNPNIIAAIVGMILFVIQIKLPDIVSDPMNYIANLNTPLSMIVIGTNLGAINLKEDWHDKLVWSGVLVRNLSFPLIILGFLLILLLPSIAKMTTLIMAACPVAGVVVFFSLISNFEVKFPTKLMCLSTLVAIITIPVIISLANLMGI
;
A
#
# COMPACT_ATOMS: atom_id res chain seq x y z
N MET A 1 20.35 -2.34 -0.58
CA MET A 1 20.04 -1.64 0.69
C MET A 1 19.61 -2.59 1.82
N PHE A 2 19.43 -3.90 1.56
CA PHE A 2 19.24 -4.92 2.61
C PHE A 2 20.31 -6.00 2.50
N THR A 3 21.57 -5.61 2.64
CA THR A 3 22.65 -6.58 2.84
C THR A 3 22.68 -6.87 4.34
N GLY A 4 22.58 -8.15 4.72
CA GLY A 4 22.50 -8.66 6.10
C GLY A 4 23.73 -8.41 6.99
N LYS A 5 24.34 -7.23 6.92
CA LYS A 5 25.21 -6.72 7.97
C LYS A 5 24.32 -6.17 9.07
N LYS A 6 24.53 -6.59 10.31
CA LYS A 6 24.04 -5.90 11.51
C LYS A 6 24.54 -4.45 11.44
N GLN A 7 23.75 -3.55 10.85
CA GLN A 7 24.09 -2.13 10.85
C GLN A 7 23.95 -1.63 12.27
N SER A 8 25.01 -1.02 12.78
CA SER A 8 24.94 -0.29 14.04
C SER A 8 23.98 0.89 13.86
N PHE A 9 23.20 1.24 14.88
CA PHE A 9 22.19 2.33 14.84
C PHE A 9 22.76 3.62 14.23
N LYS A 10 24.05 3.91 14.48
CA LYS A 10 24.80 5.05 13.93
C LYS A 10 24.93 5.01 12.39
N GLU A 11 25.11 3.83 11.81
CA GLU A 11 25.23 3.65 10.36
C GLU A 11 23.89 3.79 9.65
N SER A 12 22.81 3.27 10.26
CA SER A 12 21.46 3.42 9.72
C SER A 12 20.99 4.88 9.77
N VAL A 13 21.28 5.61 10.85
CA VAL A 13 20.99 7.06 10.92
C VAL A 13 21.80 7.84 9.88
N ARG A 14 23.09 7.51 9.70
CA ARG A 14 23.92 8.14 8.66
C ARG A 14 23.37 7.89 7.26
N GLN A 15 22.93 6.67 6.97
CA GLN A 15 22.32 6.34 5.67
C GLN A 15 20.95 7.00 5.49
N ALA A 16 20.18 7.13 6.57
CA ALA A 16 18.88 7.80 6.52
C ALA A 16 19.02 9.30 6.20
N ILE A 17 19.99 9.99 6.80
CA ILE A 17 20.25 11.41 6.54
C ILE A 17 20.75 11.66 5.10
N VAL A 18 21.41 10.68 4.48
CA VAL A 18 21.90 10.78 3.10
C VAL A 18 20.83 10.34 2.08
N ASN A 19 19.74 9.70 2.53
CA ASN A 19 18.70 9.22 1.62
C ASN A 19 17.84 10.40 1.11
N PRO A 20 17.84 10.68 -0.21
CA PRO A 20 17.10 11.80 -0.78
C PRO A 20 15.59 11.70 -0.52
N ASN A 21 15.02 10.50 -0.43
CA ASN A 21 13.60 10.33 -0.11
C ASN A 21 13.27 10.77 1.32
N ILE A 22 14.16 10.50 2.27
CA ILE A 22 13.98 10.89 3.68
C ILE A 22 14.19 12.40 3.81
N ILE A 23 15.21 12.95 3.16
CA ILE A 23 15.43 14.41 3.14
C ILE A 23 14.21 15.12 2.56
N ALA A 24 13.69 14.66 1.42
CA ALA A 24 12.51 15.25 0.79
C ALA A 24 11.26 15.18 1.70
N ALA A 25 11.04 14.06 2.39
CA ALA A 25 9.93 13.91 3.33
C ALA A 25 10.05 14.87 4.53
N ILE A 26 11.25 15.05 5.09
CA ILE A 26 11.51 15.98 6.19
C ILE A 26 11.30 17.43 5.74
N VAL A 27 11.86 17.81 4.59
CA VAL A 27 11.69 19.16 4.03
C VAL A 27 10.21 19.44 3.75
N GLY A 28 9.49 18.50 3.13
CA GLY A 28 8.05 18.63 2.88
C GLY A 28 7.24 18.77 4.17
N MET A 29 7.58 18.02 5.22
CA MET A 29 6.94 18.14 6.54
C MET A 29 7.21 19.51 7.18
N ILE A 30 8.44 20.02 7.11
CA ILE A 30 8.79 21.35 7.63
C ILE A 30 8.01 22.44 6.88
N LEU A 31 7.98 22.38 5.55
CA LEU A 31 7.22 23.33 4.72
C LEU A 31 5.72 23.29 5.05
N PHE A 32 5.17 22.10 5.30
CA PHE A 32 3.78 21.92 5.72
C PHE A 32 3.49 22.58 7.08
N VAL A 33 4.37 22.39 8.08
CA VAL A 33 4.20 22.98 9.42
C VAL A 33 4.33 24.51 9.40
N ILE A 34 5.27 25.05 8.63
CA ILE A 34 5.48 26.50 8.50
C ILE A 34 4.41 27.11 7.55
N GLN A 35 3.58 26.29 6.91
CA GLN A 35 2.55 26.69 5.93
C GLN A 35 3.08 27.58 4.79
N ILE A 36 4.35 27.39 4.42
CA ILE A 36 4.95 28.12 3.30
C ILE A 36 4.43 27.48 2.01
N LYS A 37 3.60 28.24 1.28
CA LYS A 37 3.17 27.85 -0.06
C LYS A 37 4.31 28.09 -1.04
N LEU A 38 4.74 27.03 -1.71
CA LEU A 38 5.64 27.13 -2.86
C LEU A 38 4.92 27.87 -3.99
N PRO A 39 5.63 28.70 -4.77
CA PRO A 39 5.04 29.35 -5.95
C PRO A 39 4.67 28.31 -7.02
N ASP A 40 3.62 28.60 -7.80
CA ASP A 40 3.03 27.66 -8.76
C ASP A 40 4.04 27.07 -9.75
N ILE A 41 5.03 27.87 -10.15
CA ILE A 41 6.17 27.48 -11.00
C ILE A 41 6.95 26.26 -10.48
N VAL A 42 7.03 26.08 -9.16
CA VAL A 42 7.73 24.95 -8.53
C VAL A 42 6.73 23.86 -8.15
N SER A 43 5.55 24.21 -7.65
CA SER A 43 4.58 23.20 -7.20
C SER A 43 3.96 22.42 -8.35
N ASP A 44 3.70 23.03 -9.50
CA ASP A 44 3.09 22.34 -10.64
C ASP A 44 3.94 21.19 -11.19
N PRO A 45 5.23 21.38 -11.53
CA PRO A 45 6.07 20.27 -11.96
C PRO A 45 6.26 19.21 -10.87
N MET A 46 6.34 19.60 -9.61
CA MET A 46 6.40 18.65 -8.50
C MET A 46 5.11 17.81 -8.40
N ASN A 47 3.94 18.44 -8.55
CA ASN A 47 2.65 17.76 -8.56
C ASN A 47 2.51 16.81 -9.76
N TYR A 48 3.00 17.19 -10.95
CA TYR A 48 3.01 16.28 -12.10
C TYR A 48 3.84 15.04 -11.82
N ILE A 49 5.06 15.19 -11.27
CA ILE A 49 5.91 14.05 -10.91
C ILE A 49 5.25 13.20 -9.81
N ALA A 50 4.67 13.83 -8.79
CA ALA A 50 3.98 13.13 -7.70
C ALA A 50 2.78 12.31 -8.20
N ASN A 51 1.97 12.89 -9.09
CA ASN A 51 0.81 12.22 -9.69
C ASN A 51 1.20 11.05 -10.59
N LEU A 52 2.41 11.07 -11.17
CA LEU A 52 2.94 9.96 -11.98
C LEU A 52 3.48 8.80 -11.14
N ASN A 53 3.78 9.00 -9.86
CA ASN A 53 4.42 7.97 -9.02
C ASN A 53 3.55 6.70 -8.87
N THR A 54 2.26 6.88 -8.58
CA THR A 54 1.30 5.77 -8.43
C THR A 54 1.10 4.98 -9.73
N PRO A 55 0.75 5.60 -10.88
CA PRO A 55 0.58 4.87 -12.13
C PRO A 55 1.88 4.23 -12.62
N LEU A 56 3.04 4.87 -12.46
CA LEU A 56 4.33 4.28 -12.83
C LEU A 56 4.63 3.03 -12.01
N SER A 57 4.38 3.07 -10.70
CA SER A 57 4.50 1.90 -9.83
C SER A 57 3.56 0.78 -10.28
N MET A 58 2.32 1.10 -10.67
CA MET A 58 1.37 0.12 -11.19
C MET A 58 1.80 -0.48 -12.54
N ILE A 59 2.41 0.31 -13.44
CA ILE A 59 2.97 -0.20 -14.70
C ILE A 59 4.09 -1.20 -14.42
N VAL A 60 5.04 -0.88 -13.53
CA VAL A 60 6.13 -1.79 -13.13
C VAL A 60 5.58 -3.08 -12.53
N ILE A 61 4.53 -2.99 -11.72
CA ILE A 61 3.87 -4.18 -11.17
C ILE A 61 3.20 -4.99 -12.30
N GLY A 62 2.55 -4.34 -13.25
CA GLY A 62 1.93 -4.98 -14.42
C GLY A 62 2.94 -5.69 -15.34
N THR A 63 4.12 -5.12 -15.56
CA THR A 63 5.17 -5.79 -16.35
C THR A 63 5.73 -7.01 -15.62
N ASN A 64 5.88 -6.94 -14.29
CA ASN A 64 6.26 -8.09 -13.48
C ASN A 64 5.16 -9.17 -13.47
N LEU A 65 3.89 -8.79 -13.54
CA LEU A 65 2.76 -9.73 -13.66
C LEU A 65 2.79 -10.50 -14.98
N GLY A 66 3.14 -9.84 -16.10
CA GLY A 66 3.29 -10.50 -17.40
C GLY A 66 4.38 -11.59 -17.42
N ALA A 67 5.32 -11.55 -16.46
CA ALA A 67 6.33 -12.58 -16.27
C ALA A 67 5.83 -13.80 -15.45
N ILE A 68 4.54 -13.84 -15.07
CA ILE A 68 3.97 -14.88 -14.20
C ILE A 68 2.80 -15.59 -14.87
N ASN A 69 2.75 -16.92 -14.71
CA ASN A 69 1.69 -17.77 -15.26
C ASN A 69 0.45 -17.76 -14.37
N LEU A 70 -0.45 -16.80 -14.60
CA LEU A 70 -1.74 -16.66 -13.89
C LEU A 70 -2.55 -17.97 -13.79
N LYS A 71 -2.43 -18.87 -14.78
CA LYS A 71 -3.16 -20.14 -14.83
C LYS A 71 -2.65 -21.18 -13.83
N GLU A 72 -1.33 -21.23 -13.61
CA GLU A 72 -0.71 -22.09 -12.59
C GLU A 72 -0.96 -21.52 -11.19
N ASP A 73 -0.94 -20.20 -11.08
CA ASP A 73 -1.01 -19.47 -9.81
C ASP A 73 -2.39 -19.48 -9.18
N TRP A 74 -3.45 -19.62 -9.98
CA TRP A 74 -4.81 -19.78 -9.47
C TRP A 74 -4.97 -20.98 -8.52
N HIS A 75 -4.11 -22.00 -8.64
CA HIS A 75 -4.16 -23.21 -7.83
C HIS A 75 -3.28 -23.15 -6.57
N ASP A 76 -2.54 -22.06 -6.36
CA ASP A 76 -1.67 -21.91 -5.19
C ASP A 76 -2.49 -21.58 -3.93
N LYS A 77 -2.66 -22.58 -3.07
CA LYS A 77 -3.42 -22.47 -1.82
C LYS A 77 -2.82 -21.46 -0.85
N LEU A 78 -1.51 -21.24 -0.88
CA LEU A 78 -0.84 -20.28 0.00
C LEU A 78 -1.13 -18.84 -0.42
N VAL A 79 -1.27 -18.59 -1.71
CA VAL A 79 -1.63 -17.27 -2.22
C VAL A 79 -3.08 -16.95 -1.87
N TRP A 80 -4.00 -17.90 -2.10
CA TRP A 80 -5.41 -17.74 -1.74
C TRP A 80 -5.65 -17.53 -0.25
N SER A 81 -4.92 -18.24 0.61
CA SER A 81 -5.02 -18.00 2.07
C SER A 81 -4.57 -16.58 2.43
N GLY A 82 -3.48 -16.09 1.84
CA GLY A 82 -3.03 -14.71 2.01
C GLY A 82 -4.06 -13.68 1.53
N VAL A 83 -4.67 -13.90 0.37
CA VAL A 83 -5.73 -13.01 -0.17
C VAL A 83 -6.93 -12.99 0.76
N LEU A 84 -7.42 -14.15 1.20
CA LEU A 84 -8.59 -14.22 2.09
C LEU A 84 -8.35 -13.54 3.43
N VAL A 85 -7.18 -13.76 4.04
CA VAL A 85 -6.83 -13.13 5.31
C VAL A 85 -6.76 -11.60 5.16
N ARG A 86 -6.14 -11.10 4.09
CA ARG A 86 -5.97 -9.66 3.87
C ARG A 86 -7.25 -8.96 3.43
N ASN A 87 -7.94 -9.49 2.41
CA ASN A 87 -9.09 -8.82 1.81
C ASN A 87 -10.39 -9.07 2.56
N LEU A 88 -10.52 -10.17 3.31
CA LEU A 88 -11.77 -10.53 3.97
C LEU A 88 -11.64 -10.56 5.49
N SER A 89 -10.72 -11.35 6.04
CA SER A 89 -10.60 -11.49 7.50
C SER A 89 -10.22 -10.18 8.17
N PHE A 90 -9.22 -9.47 7.66
CA PHE A 90 -8.74 -8.20 8.22
C PHE A 90 -9.82 -7.10 8.27
N PRO A 91 -10.52 -6.77 7.16
CA PRO A 91 -11.58 -5.76 7.21
C PRO A 91 -12.80 -6.20 8.03
N LEU A 92 -13.13 -7.50 8.10
CA LEU A 92 -14.20 -7.99 8.98
C LEU A 92 -13.85 -7.82 10.46
N ILE A 93 -12.60 -8.07 10.84
CA ILE A 93 -12.12 -7.81 12.21
C ILE A 93 -12.23 -6.32 12.52
N ILE A 94 -11.80 -5.46 11.59
CA ILE A 94 -11.88 -4.00 11.75
C ILE A 94 -13.33 -3.52 11.84
N LEU A 95 -14.24 -4.07 11.03
CA LEU A 95 -15.67 -3.81 11.13
C LEU A 95 -16.18 -4.12 12.55
N GLY A 96 -15.81 -5.28 13.10
CA GLY A 96 -16.15 -5.67 14.48
C GLY A 96 -15.68 -4.66 15.52
N PHE A 97 -14.44 -4.18 15.41
CA PHE A 97 -13.92 -3.13 16.29
C PHE A 97 -14.64 -1.77 16.10
N LEU A 98 -14.95 -1.40 14.86
CA LEU A 98 -15.62 -0.13 14.53
C LEU A 98 -17.08 -0.07 15.02
N LEU A 99 -17.74 -1.22 15.18
CA LEU A 99 -19.07 -1.28 15.78
C LEU A 99 -19.04 -0.90 17.27
N ILE A 100 -17.99 -1.30 17.98
CA ILE A 100 -17.82 -1.04 19.42
C ILE A 100 -17.37 0.42 19.66
N LEU A 101 -16.61 1.00 18.74
CA LEU A 101 -16.15 2.38 18.86
C LEU A 101 -17.26 3.40 18.58
N LEU A 102 -17.38 4.41 19.44
CA LEU A 102 -18.26 5.57 19.27
C LEU A 102 -17.61 6.63 18.38
N LEU A 103 -17.39 6.29 17.10
CA LEU A 103 -16.87 7.20 16.08
C LEU A 103 -18.00 7.75 15.19
N PRO A 104 -17.81 8.94 14.57
CA PRO A 104 -18.70 9.40 13.49
C PRO A 104 -18.74 8.39 12.34
N SER A 105 -19.91 8.21 11.72
CA SER A 105 -20.10 7.27 10.59
C SER A 105 -19.07 7.49 9.46
N ILE A 106 -18.77 8.75 9.12
CA ILE A 106 -17.76 9.08 8.10
C ILE A 106 -16.36 8.53 8.44
N ALA A 107 -15.96 8.57 9.71
CA ALA A 107 -14.65 8.10 10.16
C ALA A 107 -14.58 6.56 10.17
N LYS A 108 -15.68 5.91 10.56
CA LYS A 108 -15.81 4.45 10.49
C LYS A 108 -15.74 3.96 9.05
N MET A 109 -16.51 4.56 8.15
CA MET A 109 -16.58 4.14 6.75
C MET A 109 -15.25 4.36 6.02
N THR A 110 -14.59 5.51 6.20
CA THR A 110 -13.27 5.77 5.61
C THR A 110 -12.21 4.80 6.11
N THR A 111 -12.19 4.50 7.41
CA THR A 111 -11.25 3.52 7.99
C THR A 111 -11.51 2.12 7.45
N LEU A 112 -12.77 1.73 7.30
CA LEU A 112 -13.15 0.43 6.74
C LEU A 112 -12.76 0.30 5.27
N ILE A 113 -12.98 1.34 4.46
CA ILE A 113 -12.57 1.35 3.05
C ILE A 113 -11.05 1.17 2.94
N MET A 114 -10.29 1.88 3.77
CA MET A 114 -8.82 1.74 3.81
C MET A 114 -8.38 0.33 4.23
N ALA A 115 -9.13 -0.31 5.13
CA ALA A 115 -8.88 -1.68 5.57
C ALA A 115 -9.22 -2.74 4.51
N ALA A 116 -10.22 -2.46 3.66
CA ALA A 116 -10.65 -3.35 2.58
C ALA A 116 -9.75 -3.26 1.33
N CYS A 117 -8.80 -2.32 1.29
CA CYS A 117 -7.86 -2.20 0.19
C CYS A 117 -7.00 -3.47 0.02
N PRO A 118 -6.69 -3.87 -1.23
CA PRO A 118 -5.88 -5.04 -1.51
C PRO A 118 -4.42 -4.87 -1.05
N VAL A 119 -3.61 -5.91 -1.24
CA VAL A 119 -2.19 -5.88 -0.90
C VAL A 119 -1.49 -4.75 -1.64
N ALA A 120 -0.67 -3.99 -0.92
CA ALA A 120 0.00 -2.81 -1.46
C ALA A 120 1.14 -3.18 -2.42
N GLY A 121 1.21 -2.46 -3.54
CA GLY A 121 2.28 -2.63 -4.54
C GLY A 121 3.69 -2.34 -4.05
N VAL A 122 3.81 -1.61 -2.94
CA VAL A 122 5.09 -1.40 -2.26
C VAL A 122 5.75 -2.72 -1.85
N VAL A 123 4.99 -3.79 -1.58
CA VAL A 123 5.53 -5.10 -1.23
C VAL A 123 6.31 -5.70 -2.41
N VAL A 124 5.75 -5.61 -3.63
CA VAL A 124 6.41 -6.06 -4.86
C VAL A 124 7.64 -5.20 -5.15
N PHE A 125 7.49 -3.88 -5.06
CA PHE A 125 8.59 -2.93 -5.24
C PHE A 125 9.73 -3.18 -4.25
N PHE A 126 9.39 -3.47 -3.00
CA PHE A 126 10.38 -3.76 -1.95
C PHE A 126 11.14 -5.06 -2.23
N SER A 127 10.46 -6.11 -2.69
CA SER A 127 11.12 -7.36 -3.11
C SER A 127 12.06 -7.13 -4.28
N LEU A 128 11.66 -6.30 -5.25
CA LEU A 128 12.49 -5.92 -6.40
C LEU A 128 13.79 -5.22 -5.96
N ILE A 129 13.71 -4.14 -5.18
CA ILE A 129 14.90 -3.38 -4.73
C ILE A 129 15.79 -4.16 -3.76
N SER A 130 15.25 -5.20 -3.13
CA SER A 130 15.94 -6.03 -2.15
C SER A 130 16.55 -7.30 -2.75
N ASN A 131 16.40 -7.55 -4.06
CA ASN A 131 16.80 -8.78 -4.74
C ASN A 131 16.17 -10.05 -4.13
N PHE A 132 14.94 -9.95 -3.62
CA PHE A 132 14.15 -11.10 -3.18
C PHE A 132 13.29 -11.65 -4.32
N GLU A 133 12.72 -12.85 -4.11
CA GLU A 133 11.79 -13.41 -5.08
C GLU A 133 10.54 -12.54 -5.25
N VAL A 134 10.30 -12.11 -6.48
CA VAL A 134 9.21 -11.18 -6.84
C VAL A 134 7.94 -11.93 -7.22
N LYS A 135 8.05 -13.22 -7.55
CA LYS A 135 6.92 -14.06 -8.02
C LYS A 135 5.79 -14.11 -6.99
N PHE A 136 6.05 -14.55 -5.76
CA PHE A 136 5.03 -14.68 -4.72
C PHE A 136 4.30 -13.35 -4.38
N PRO A 137 4.99 -12.23 -4.05
CA PRO A 137 4.31 -10.98 -3.70
C PRO A 137 3.52 -10.40 -4.87
N THR A 138 3.97 -10.60 -6.11
CA THR A 138 3.25 -10.14 -7.30
C THR A 138 1.97 -10.95 -7.53
N LYS A 139 2.03 -12.29 -7.40
CA LYS A 139 0.85 -13.16 -7.45
C LYS A 139 -0.19 -12.76 -6.41
N LEU A 140 0.26 -12.60 -5.16
CA LEU A 140 -0.59 -12.24 -4.04
C LEU A 140 -1.25 -10.87 -4.25
N MET A 141 -0.47 -9.89 -4.69
CA MET A 141 -0.99 -8.57 -5.01
C MET A 141 -2.06 -8.65 -6.10
N CYS A 142 -1.76 -9.27 -7.25
CA CYS A 142 -2.66 -9.29 -8.39
C CYS A 142 -3.96 -10.03 -8.10
N LEU A 143 -3.90 -11.20 -7.46
CA LEU A 143 -5.11 -11.92 -7.05
C LEU A 143 -5.91 -11.10 -6.02
N SER A 144 -5.26 -10.44 -5.05
CA SER A 144 -5.96 -9.57 -4.11
C SER A 144 -6.63 -8.38 -4.79
N THR A 145 -6.01 -7.79 -5.81
CA THR A 145 -6.59 -6.67 -6.57
C THR A 145 -7.81 -7.12 -7.38
N LEU A 146 -7.75 -8.29 -8.01
CA LEU A 146 -8.90 -8.87 -8.73
C LEU A 146 -10.05 -9.21 -7.78
N VAL A 147 -9.75 -9.86 -6.65
CA VAL A 147 -10.73 -10.21 -5.63
C VAL A 147 -11.34 -8.96 -4.99
N ALA A 148 -10.57 -7.89 -4.82
CA ALA A 148 -11.03 -6.62 -4.25
C ALA A 148 -12.17 -5.95 -5.04
N ILE A 149 -12.27 -6.20 -6.36
CA ILE A 149 -13.41 -5.74 -7.20
C ILE A 149 -14.75 -6.18 -6.60
N ILE A 150 -14.78 -7.39 -6.02
CA ILE A 150 -15.97 -7.96 -5.39
C ILE A 150 -15.95 -7.72 -3.88
N THR A 151 -14.79 -7.86 -3.23
CA THR A 151 -14.70 -7.81 -1.76
C THR A 151 -14.96 -6.41 -1.19
N ILE A 152 -14.47 -5.34 -1.83
CA ILE A 152 -14.71 -3.97 -1.38
C ILE A 152 -16.21 -3.63 -1.35
N PRO A 153 -16.98 -3.78 -2.45
CA PRO A 153 -18.41 -3.46 -2.42
C PRO A 153 -19.19 -4.36 -1.46
N VAL A 154 -18.80 -5.62 -1.28
CA VAL A 154 -19.43 -6.52 -0.30
C VAL A 154 -19.22 -6.01 1.13
N ILE A 155 -17.99 -5.65 1.51
CA ILE A 155 -17.68 -5.12 2.85
C ILE A 155 -18.43 -3.81 3.11
N ILE A 156 -18.47 -2.91 2.12
CA ILE A 156 -19.18 -1.64 2.23
C ILE A 156 -20.69 -1.86 2.39
N SER A 157 -21.27 -2.80 1.63
CA SER A 157 -22.69 -3.12 1.73
C SER A 157 -23.04 -3.71 3.09
N LEU A 158 -22.17 -4.58 3.63
CA LEU A 158 -22.31 -5.12 4.99
C LEU A 158 -22.24 -4.01 6.05
N ALA A 159 -21.31 -3.07 5.92
CA ALA A 159 -21.17 -1.96 6.85
C ALA A 159 -22.43 -1.07 6.91
N ASN A 160 -22.95 -0.69 5.74
CA ASN A 160 -24.18 0.09 5.64
C ASN A 160 -25.37 -0.64 6.29
N LEU A 161 -25.47 -1.97 6.11
CA LEU A 161 -26.55 -2.78 6.70
C LEU A 161 -26.47 -2.83 8.23
N MET A 162 -25.26 -2.74 8.79
CA MET A 162 -25.02 -2.70 10.24
C MET A 162 -25.12 -1.29 10.85
N GLY A 163 -25.54 -0.29 10.06
CA GLY A 163 -25.73 1.09 10.53
C GLY A 163 -24.44 1.89 10.73
N ILE A 164 -23.35 1.47 10.09
CA ILE A 164 -22.12 2.26 9.94
C ILE A 164 -22.20 3.04 8.63
#